data_AF-A0A519TMZ6-F1
#
_entry.id   AF-A0A519TMZ6-F1
#
_cell.length_a   1.000
_cell.length_b   1.000
_cell.length_c   1.000
_cell.angle_alpha   90.00
_cell.angle_beta   90.00
_cell.angle_gamma   90.00
#
_symmetry.space_group_name_H-M   'P 1'
#
loop_
_entity.id
_entity.type
_entity.pdbx_description
1 polymer ?
#
loop_
_entity_poly.entity_id
_entity_poly.type
_entity_poly.pdbx_seq_one_letter_code
_entity_poly.pdbx_strand_id
1 'polypeptide(L)' 'RHVEALKQTENALQRVLNNVDNPVTSDFLAMDIKQALHYLGEITGTVTTDDLLENIFTKFCIGK' A
#
# COMPACT_ATOMS: atom_id res chain seq x y z
N ARG A 1 -17.97 2.55 8.94
CA ARG A 1 -17.39 1.71 7.85
C ARG A 1 -16.53 2.53 6.89
N HIS A 2 -17.06 3.31 5.95
CA HIS A 2 -16.21 4.03 4.97
C HIS A 2 -15.26 5.06 5.59
N VAL A 3 -15.73 5.83 6.57
CA VAL A 3 -14.89 6.79 7.32
C VAL A 3 -13.73 6.11 8.04
N GLU A 4 -13.95 4.89 8.54
CA GLU A 4 -12.95 4.12 9.24
C GLU A 4 -11.90 3.59 8.27
N ALA A 5 -12.33 3.04 7.13
CA ALA A 5 -11.43 2.61 6.05
C ALA A 5 -10.59 3.78 5.50
N LEU A 6 -11.15 5.00 5.40
CA LEU A 6 -10.41 6.20 5.02
C LEU A 6 -9.32 6.55 6.05
N LYS A 7 -9.65 6.51 7.34
CA LYS A 7 -8.65 6.72 8.42
C LYS A 7 -7.55 5.67 8.41
N GLN A 8 -7.88 4.43 8.09
CA GLN A 8 -6.90 3.35 7.99
C GLN A 8 -6.01 3.51 6.74
N THR A 9 -6.58 3.96 5.62
CA THR A 9 -5.84 4.31 4.41
C THR A 9 -4.84 5.44 4.68
N GLU A 10 -5.30 6.51 5.33
CA GLU A 10 -4.46 7.64 5.72
C GLU A 10 -3.30 7.21 6.64
N ASN A 11 -3.58 6.39 7.65
CA ASN A 11 -2.54 5.87 8.54
C ASN A 11 -1.50 5.03 7.79
N ALA A 12 -1.92 4.19 6.86
CA ALA A 12 -1.01 3.40 6.04
C ALA A 12 -0.12 4.28 5.17
N LEU A 13 -0.67 5.30 4.52
CA LEU A 13 0.10 6.27 3.72
C LEU A 13 1.06 7.10 4.58
N GLN A 14 0.66 7.48 5.80
CA GLN A 14 1.55 8.13 6.75
C GLN A 14 2.74 7.24 7.11
N ARG A 15 2.54 5.93 7.29
CA ARG A 15 3.68 5.01 7.51
C ARG A 15 4.60 4.95 6.31
N VAL A 16 4.08 4.91 5.08
CA VAL A 16 4.90 5.00 3.86
C VAL A 16 5.74 6.28 3.85
N LEU A 17 5.13 7.43 4.13
CA LEU A 17 5.81 8.73 4.15
C LEU A 17 6.86 8.83 5.26
N ASN A 18 6.65 8.19 6.41
CA ASN A 18 7.65 8.15 7.48
C ASN A 18 8.78 7.16 7.15
N ASN A 19 8.47 6.06 6.47
CA ASN A 19 9.44 5.02 6.14
C ASN A 19 10.25 5.33 4.88
N VAL A 20 9.80 6.26 4.01
CA VAL A 20 10.51 6.63 2.77
C VAL A 20 11.82 7.37 3.03
N ASP A 21 11.89 8.12 4.14
CA ASP A 21 13.06 8.90 4.54
C ASP A 21 14.00 8.10 5.47
N ASN A 22 13.55 6.94 5.94
CA ASN A 22 14.33 6.04 6.78
C ASN A 22 15.00 4.96 5.89
N PRO A 23 16.12 4.36 6.34
CA PRO A 23 16.76 3.23 5.65
C PRO A 23 15.95 1.93 5.82
N VAL A 24 14.66 1.97 5.49
CA VAL A 24 13.77 0.83 5.55
C VAL A 24 13.83 0.10 4.21
N THR A 25 13.89 -1.22 4.25
CA THR A 25 13.86 -2.07 3.06
C THR A 25 12.59 -1.77 2.24
N SER A 26 12.73 -1.64 0.92
CA SER A 26 11.65 -1.36 -0.03
C SER A 26 10.44 -2.29 0.12
N ASP A 27 10.64 -3.49 0.67
CA ASP A 27 9.60 -4.47 1.01
C ASP A 27 8.56 -3.94 2.01
N PHE A 28 9.01 -3.19 3.03
CA PHE A 28 8.12 -2.59 4.02
C PHE A 28 7.27 -1.46 3.42
N LEU A 29 7.88 -0.64 2.54
CA LEU A 29 7.16 0.41 1.81
C LEU A 29 6.07 -0.22 0.91
N ALA A 30 6.40 -1.29 0.19
CA ALA A 30 5.45 -2.01 -0.64
C ALA A 30 4.30 -2.59 0.19
N MET A 31 4.59 -3.15 1.37
CA MET A 31 3.58 -3.68 2.28
C MET A 31 2.64 -2.58 2.81
N ASP A 32 3.15 -1.42 3.21
CA ASP A 32 2.31 -0.32 3.71
C ASP A 32 1.45 0.29 2.58
N ILE A 33 1.99 0.43 1.37
CA ILE A 33 1.22 0.88 0.18
C ILE A 33 0.09 -0.11 -0.12
N LYS A 34 0.36 -1.42 -0.05
CA LYS A 34 -0.63 -2.48 -0.25
C LYS A 34 -1.75 -2.39 0.78
N GLN A 35 -1.40 -2.13 2.04
CA GLN A 35 -2.35 -1.95 3.13
C GLN A 35 -3.27 -0.75 2.87
N ALA A 36 -2.72 0.38 2.42
CA ALA A 36 -3.48 1.57 2.06
C ALA A 36 -4.48 1.29 0.93
N LEU A 37 -4.03 0.60 -0.11
CA LEU A 37 -4.86 0.23 -1.27
C LEU A 37 -5.97 -0.76 -0.91
N HIS A 38 -5.72 -1.69 0.02
CA HIS A 38 -6.74 -2.61 0.52
C HIS A 38 -7.89 -1.86 1.20
N TYR A 39 -7.56 -0.95 2.12
CA TYR A 39 -8.56 -0.13 2.80
C TYR A 39 -9.31 0.80 1.84
N LEU A 40 -8.62 1.33 0.82
CA LEU A 40 -9.26 2.13 -0.22
C LEU A 40 -10.19 1.29 -1.10
N GLY A 41 -9.80 0.05 -1.43
CA GLY A 41 -10.61 -0.92 -2.16
C GLY A 41 -11.88 -1.34 -1.42
N GLU A 42 -11.84 -1.41 -0.08
CA GLU A 42 -13.04 -1.62 0.74
C GLU A 42 -14.07 -0.48 0.64
N ILE A 43 -13.63 0.71 0.23
CA ILE A 43 -14.50 1.87 0.05
C ILE A 43 -15.10 1.90 -1.35
N THR A 44 -14.28 1.62 -2.37
CA THR A 44 -14.71 1.63 -3.78
C THR A 44 -15.40 0.33 -4.21
N GLY A 45 -15.40 -0.70 -3.36
CA GLY A 45 -15.96 -2.02 -3.67
C GLY A 45 -15.20 -2.78 -4.76
N THR A 46 -14.05 -2.26 -5.19
CA THR A 46 -13.21 -2.85 -6.23
C THR A 46 -12.13 -3.68 -5.54
N VAL A 47 -12.46 -4.93 -5.23
CA VAL A 47 -11.48 -5.88 -4.70
C VAL A 47 -10.82 -6.59 -5.87
N THR A 48 -9.60 -6.18 -6.18
CA THR A 48 -8.56 -7.05 -6.73
C THR A 48 -7.20 -6.54 -6.22
N THR A 49 -6.93 -6.79 -4.94
CA THR A 49 -5.58 -6.65 -4.32
C THR A 49 -4.50 -7.45 -5.07
N ASP A 50 -4.90 -8.41 -5.89
CA ASP A 50 -4.03 -9.30 -6.67
C ASP A 50 -3.37 -8.58 -7.87
N ASP A 51 -4.15 -7.81 -8.64
CA ASP A 51 -3.71 -7.11 -9.85
C ASP A 51 -2.70 -5.98 -9.53
N LEU A 52 -2.92 -5.33 -8.39
CA LEU A 52 -2.10 -4.23 -7.90
C LEU A 52 -0.73 -4.70 -7.39
N LEU A 53 -0.67 -5.90 -6.79
CA LEU A 53 0.58 -6.52 -6.39
C LEU A 53 1.44 -6.84 -7.60
N GLU A 54 0.84 -7.48 -8.60
CA GLU A 54 1.54 -7.90 -9.80
C GLU A 54 2.14 -6.69 -10.54
N ASN A 55 1.40 -5.58 -10.63
CA ASN A 55 1.89 -4.37 -11.28
C ASN A 55 3.01 -3.65 -10.51
N ILE A 56 2.94 -3.61 -9.17
CA ILE A 56 4.01 -2.99 -8.35
C ILE A 56 5.27 -3.86 -8.39
N PHE A 57 5.17 -5.18 -8.20
CA PHE A 57 6.32 -6.08 -8.25
C PHE A 57 6.95 -6.18 -9.65
N THR A 58 6.15 -6.01 -10.71
CA THR A 58 6.66 -5.97 -12.09
C THR A 58 7.43 -4.68 -12.38
N LYS A 59 7.05 -3.54 -11.78
CA LYS A 59 7.77 -2.27 -11.96
C LYS A 59 8.95 -2.10 -11.01
N PHE A 60 8.86 -2.66 -9.82
CA PHE A 60 9.97 -2.78 -8.88
C PHE A 60 10.69 -4.10 -9.10
N CYS A 61 11.05 -4.41 -10.37
CA CYS A 61 11.99 -5.49 -10.69
C CYS A 61 13.08 -5.46 -9.63
N ILE A 62 13.00 -6.44 -8.73
CA ILE A 62 13.97 -6.71 -7.69
C ILE A 62 15.23 -6.94 -8.49
N GLY A 63 16.04 -5.88 -8.55
CA GLY A 63 17.38 -5.95 -9.10
C GLY A 63 18.03 -7.15 -8.43
N LYS A 64 18.58 -8.01 -9.28
CA LYS A 64 19.46 -9.10 -8.92
C LYS A 64 20.37 -8.76 -7.73
#